data_AF-A0A067T236-F1
#
_entry.id   AF-A0A067T236-F1
#
_cell.length_a   1.000
_cell.length_b   1.000
_cell.length_c   1.000
_cell.angle_alpha   90.00
_cell.angle_beta   90.00
_cell.angle_gamma   90.00
#
_symmetry.space_group_name_H-M   'P 1'
#
loop_
_entity.id
_entity.type
_entity.pdbx_description
1 polymer ?
#
loop_
_entity_poly.entity_id
_entity_poly.type
_entity_poly.pdbx_seq_one_letter_code
_entity_poly.pdbx_strand_id
1 'polypeptide(L)'
;MVLRPNFAKHTANQNENHPPARTLNSKALVSRIQSSLHDTSHRRRSRISGMTRTPKYAVEQAKRRNTNKAKTSLRFNVTTVPTLADVEMADGSSTSSVPRPRAFPISLPKELGRPDFKEINREIIDAVDPTLAETDLDYLRENLEVLGPELIQSLSNVKVNAVKDKLPKELTIVVNDMTTILPTHLLAVFGKQSNNASSSKPRKVTLFPVHSLVLATTCANLPKPPSALPVPVHETGHQEAELPVWSLCLPSPVTYPQLSTYLYTKQINHLMRSMLPCMPPPAFLENPSQLVAFATHLSATFTIQALVKHIFAVHGLWQNVCALGIFDSILWEAMDLMWQTLLTALAIATGNPNMMIPPPAEEVPQSSSLTVNSS
;
A
#
# COMPACT_ATOMS: atom_id res chain seq x y z
N MET A 1 29.82 -79.74 27.78
CA MET A 1 29.98 -78.85 26.62
C MET A 1 29.30 -77.53 26.97
N VAL A 2 30.08 -76.50 27.29
CA VAL A 2 29.55 -75.20 27.75
C VAL A 2 29.53 -74.25 26.55
N LEU A 3 28.33 -73.83 26.13
CA LEU A 3 28.13 -72.84 25.06
C LEU A 3 28.17 -71.43 25.66
N ARG A 4 29.13 -70.62 25.21
CA ARG A 4 29.22 -69.18 25.51
C ARG A 4 28.34 -68.39 24.52
N PRO A 5 27.51 -67.43 24.98
CA PRO A 5 26.87 -66.47 24.09
C PRO A 5 27.80 -65.26 23.83
N ASN A 6 28.04 -64.97 22.55
CA ASN A 6 28.71 -63.76 22.09
C ASN A 6 27.72 -62.58 22.13
N PHE A 7 27.92 -61.65 23.06
CA PHE A 7 27.28 -60.34 23.02
C PHE A 7 28.15 -59.37 22.22
N ALA A 8 27.80 -59.14 20.96
CA ALA A 8 28.32 -58.02 20.18
C ALA A 8 27.59 -56.73 20.59
N LYS A 9 28.33 -55.79 21.17
CA LYS A 9 27.84 -54.43 21.46
C LYS A 9 27.72 -53.65 20.15
N HIS A 10 26.50 -53.46 19.67
CA HIS A 10 26.20 -52.43 18.68
C HIS A 10 26.15 -51.07 19.38
N THR A 11 27.17 -50.25 19.17
CA THR A 11 27.16 -48.82 19.47
C THR A 11 26.19 -48.13 18.50
N ALA A 12 24.98 -47.86 18.97
CA ALA A 12 23.99 -47.05 18.25
C ALA A 12 24.49 -45.61 18.20
N ASN A 13 24.90 -45.17 17.01
CA ASN A 13 25.31 -43.79 16.75
C ASN A 13 24.02 -42.92 16.67
N GLN A 14 23.68 -42.26 17.77
CA GLN A 14 22.42 -41.50 17.94
C GLN A 14 22.37 -40.14 17.21
N ASN A 15 23.35 -39.81 16.36
CA ASN A 15 23.48 -38.46 15.79
C ASN A 15 22.82 -38.26 14.40
N GLU A 16 22.18 -39.27 13.79
CA GLU A 16 21.63 -39.15 12.43
C GLU A 16 20.19 -38.63 12.33
N ASN A 17 19.48 -38.40 13.45
CA ASN A 17 18.06 -38.00 13.44
C ASN A 17 17.79 -36.59 13.98
N HIS A 18 18.76 -35.67 13.90
CA HIS A 18 18.44 -34.26 14.09
C HIS A 18 17.86 -33.69 12.80
N PRO A 19 16.60 -33.18 12.78
CA PRO A 19 16.08 -32.49 11.62
C PRO A 19 17.03 -31.33 11.27
N PRO A 20 17.32 -31.09 9.98
CA PRO A 20 18.28 -30.07 9.58
C PRO A 20 17.87 -28.74 10.20
N ALA A 21 18.79 -28.15 10.97
CA ALA A 21 18.60 -26.83 11.56
C ALA A 21 18.31 -25.84 10.42
N ARG A 22 17.06 -25.37 10.33
CA ARG A 22 16.63 -24.39 9.34
C ARG A 22 17.33 -23.06 9.65
N THR A 23 18.41 -22.75 8.94
CA THR A 23 19.02 -21.43 8.96
C THR A 23 18.12 -20.46 8.22
N LEU A 24 17.40 -19.59 8.95
CA LEU A 24 16.44 -18.62 8.41
C LEU A 24 17.16 -17.31 8.05
N ASN A 25 17.95 -17.32 6.97
CA ASN A 25 18.58 -16.11 6.42
C ASN A 25 17.61 -15.33 5.52
N SER A 26 17.97 -14.13 5.05
CA SER A 26 17.30 -13.45 3.93
C SER A 26 17.21 -14.33 2.68
N LYS A 27 18.19 -15.23 2.52
CA LYS A 27 18.15 -16.36 1.58
C LYS A 27 16.94 -17.28 1.76
N ALA A 28 16.25 -17.26 2.91
CA ALA A 28 15.03 -18.03 3.13
C ALA A 28 13.86 -17.46 2.34
N LEU A 29 13.74 -16.13 2.14
CA LEU A 29 12.73 -15.59 1.25
C LEU A 29 13.00 -16.03 -0.19
N VAL A 30 14.24 -15.86 -0.66
CA VAL A 30 14.64 -16.30 -2.00
C VAL A 30 14.50 -17.81 -2.16
N SER A 31 14.95 -18.59 -1.19
CA SER A 31 14.82 -20.05 -1.19
C SER A 31 13.37 -20.50 -1.16
N ARG A 32 12.47 -19.77 -0.48
CA ARG A 32 11.03 -20.05 -0.50
C ARG A 32 10.38 -19.67 -1.83
N ILE A 33 10.78 -18.53 -2.42
CA ILE A 33 10.36 -18.17 -3.78
C ILE A 33 10.86 -19.25 -4.76
N GLN A 34 12.10 -19.72 -4.59
CA GLN A 34 12.67 -20.77 -5.43
C GLN A 34 12.07 -22.16 -5.18
N SER A 35 11.67 -22.50 -3.95
CA SER A 35 10.99 -23.78 -3.69
C SER A 35 9.55 -23.74 -4.20
N SER A 36 8.89 -22.59 -4.08
CA SER A 36 7.58 -22.32 -4.70
C SER A 36 7.61 -22.52 -6.21
N LEU A 37 8.71 -22.21 -6.91
CA LEU A 37 8.87 -22.42 -8.37
C LEU A 37 8.45 -23.82 -8.79
N HIS A 38 8.86 -24.84 -8.04
CA HIS A 38 8.60 -26.23 -8.42
C HIS A 38 7.12 -26.60 -8.27
N ASP A 39 6.41 -26.01 -7.31
CA ASP A 39 5.02 -26.36 -7.00
C ASP A 39 4.00 -25.50 -7.78
N THR A 40 4.32 -24.21 -8.02
CA THR A 40 3.44 -23.29 -8.76
C THR A 40 3.46 -23.50 -10.27
N SER A 41 4.52 -24.06 -10.85
CA SER A 41 4.58 -24.47 -12.26
C SER A 41 3.40 -25.37 -12.65
N HIS A 42 2.91 -26.20 -11.74
CA HIS A 42 1.77 -27.08 -11.98
C HIS A 42 0.39 -26.38 -11.92
N ARG A 43 0.26 -25.25 -11.22
CA ARG A 43 -1.02 -24.51 -11.08
C ARG A 43 -1.24 -23.45 -12.17
N ARG A 44 -0.20 -23.07 -12.91
CA ARG A 44 -0.22 -21.98 -13.91
C ARG A 44 -1.08 -22.24 -15.17
N ARG A 45 -1.81 -23.36 -15.27
CA ARG A 45 -2.74 -23.60 -16.40
C ARG A 45 -4.16 -23.03 -16.23
N SER A 46 -4.58 -22.54 -15.05
CA SER A 46 -6.00 -22.13 -14.87
C SER A 46 -6.25 -20.64 -14.65
N ARG A 47 -5.22 -19.81 -14.47
CA ARG A 47 -5.38 -18.37 -14.31
C ARG A 47 -4.51 -17.65 -15.33
N ILE A 48 -5.14 -17.28 -16.45
CA ILE A 48 -4.61 -16.27 -17.36
C ILE A 48 -4.65 -14.95 -16.57
N SER A 49 -3.62 -14.75 -15.76
CA SER A 49 -3.41 -13.53 -14.99
C SER A 49 -3.16 -12.40 -16.00
N GLY A 50 -4.08 -11.45 -16.05
CA GLY A 50 -4.07 -10.30 -16.97
C GLY A 50 -2.96 -9.28 -16.72
N MET A 51 -1.83 -9.72 -16.16
CA MET A 51 -0.68 -8.88 -15.81
C MET A 51 0.36 -8.80 -16.93
N THR A 52 0.14 -9.51 -18.06
CA THR A 52 0.93 -9.27 -19.26
C THR A 52 0.66 -7.85 -19.76
N ARG A 53 1.71 -7.03 -19.70
CA ARG A 53 1.96 -5.82 -20.48
C ARG A 53 1.06 -5.75 -21.72
N THR A 54 -0.05 -5.02 -21.68
CA THR A 54 -0.95 -5.02 -22.85
C THR A 54 -1.19 -3.60 -23.35
N PRO A 55 -1.20 -3.41 -24.68
CA PRO A 55 -1.53 -2.14 -25.33
C PRO A 55 -2.82 -1.50 -24.80
N LYS A 56 -3.69 -2.24 -24.11
CA LYS A 56 -4.83 -1.71 -23.35
C LYS A 56 -4.45 -0.58 -22.40
N TYR A 57 -3.39 -0.71 -21.58
CA TYR A 57 -2.99 0.36 -20.66
C TYR A 57 -2.52 1.60 -21.43
N ALA A 58 -1.72 1.41 -22.48
CA ALA A 58 -1.26 2.50 -23.34
C ALA A 58 -2.43 3.19 -24.07
N VAL A 59 -3.40 2.42 -24.56
CA VAL A 59 -4.63 2.90 -25.21
C VAL A 59 -5.51 3.66 -24.21
N GLU A 60 -5.68 3.14 -22.99
CA GLU A 60 -6.47 3.80 -21.94
C GLU A 60 -5.80 5.10 -21.50
N GLN A 61 -4.48 5.12 -21.32
CA GLN A 61 -3.72 6.33 -21.05
C GLN A 61 -3.80 7.33 -22.21
N ALA A 62 -3.73 6.87 -23.46
CA ALA A 62 -3.92 7.72 -24.63
C ALA A 62 -5.33 8.32 -24.70
N LYS A 63 -6.38 7.53 -24.41
CA LYS A 63 -7.77 8.01 -24.28
C LYS A 63 -7.86 9.10 -23.20
N ARG A 64 -7.27 8.89 -22.02
CA ARG A 64 -7.24 9.87 -20.92
C ARG A 64 -6.44 11.15 -21.26
N ARG A 65 -5.34 11.03 -22.01
CA ARG A 65 -4.58 12.21 -22.47
C ARG A 65 -5.41 13.10 -23.40
N ASN A 66 -6.28 12.51 -24.23
CA ASN A 66 -7.17 13.27 -25.11
C ASN A 66 -8.30 13.98 -24.35
N THR A 67 -8.82 13.41 -23.26
CA THR A 67 -9.86 14.05 -22.42
C THR A 67 -9.29 15.13 -21.49
N ASN A 68 -8.01 15.03 -21.12
CA ASN A 68 -7.33 15.94 -20.18
C ASN A 68 -7.12 17.39 -20.66
N LYS A 69 -7.57 17.77 -21.87
CA LYS A 69 -7.41 19.14 -22.38
C LYS A 69 -8.33 20.17 -21.69
N ALA A 70 -9.34 19.73 -20.93
CA ALA A 70 -10.13 20.62 -20.08
C ALA A 70 -10.02 20.19 -18.60
N LYS A 71 -8.99 20.67 -17.90
CA LYS A 71 -8.84 20.46 -16.44
C LYS A 71 -9.90 21.25 -15.68
N THR A 72 -11.12 20.71 -15.59
CA THR A 72 -12.18 21.29 -14.76
C THR A 72 -11.89 20.94 -13.29
N SER A 73 -11.47 21.92 -12.49
CA SER A 73 -11.45 21.78 -11.04
C SER A 73 -12.85 22.05 -10.48
N LEU A 74 -13.28 21.22 -9.54
CA LEU A 74 -14.50 21.41 -8.78
C LEU A 74 -14.20 22.34 -7.60
N ARG A 75 -15.03 23.38 -7.40
CA ARG A 75 -14.92 24.31 -6.27
C ARG A 75 -16.09 24.10 -5.31
N PHE A 76 -15.78 23.76 -4.06
CA PHE A 76 -16.75 23.57 -3.00
C PHE A 76 -16.59 24.66 -1.95
N ASN A 77 -17.69 25.20 -1.44
CA ASN A 77 -17.66 26.10 -0.28
C ASN A 77 -17.95 25.28 0.97
N VAL A 78 -16.93 25.09 1.82
CA VAL A 78 -17.05 24.32 3.05
C VAL A 78 -17.21 25.26 4.23
N THR A 79 -18.38 25.21 4.87
CA THR A 79 -18.65 25.95 6.10
C THR A 79 -18.15 25.13 7.28
N THR A 80 -17.19 25.67 8.04
CA THR A 80 -16.78 25.06 9.31
C THR A 80 -17.68 25.57 10.42
N VAL A 81 -18.37 24.67 11.11
CA VAL A 81 -19.02 25.01 12.38
C VAL A 81 -17.90 25.23 13.40
N PRO A 82 -17.86 26.36 14.11
CA PRO A 82 -16.89 26.55 15.18
C PRO A 82 -17.02 25.39 16.16
N THR A 83 -15.94 24.65 16.41
CA THR A 83 -15.90 23.74 17.56
C THR A 83 -16.14 24.61 18.77
N LEU A 84 -17.28 24.44 19.45
CA LEU A 84 -17.49 25.05 20.75
C LEU A 84 -16.36 24.52 21.62
N ALA A 85 -15.37 25.38 21.89
CA ALA A 85 -14.37 25.07 22.90
C ALA A 85 -15.17 24.74 24.15
N ASP A 86 -14.91 23.57 24.72
CA ASP A 86 -15.59 23.09 25.92
C ASP A 86 -15.49 24.21 26.96
N VAL A 87 -16.62 24.88 27.21
CA VAL A 87 -16.64 26.12 28.00
C VAL A 87 -16.52 25.69 29.44
N GLU A 88 -15.28 25.64 29.91
CA GLU A 88 -14.96 25.52 31.33
C GLU A 88 -15.69 26.66 32.06
N MET A 89 -16.50 26.30 33.06
CA MET A 89 -17.41 27.17 33.81
C MET A 89 -16.63 28.28 34.55
N ALA A 90 -16.26 29.35 33.84
CA ALA A 90 -15.72 30.56 34.43
C ALA A 90 -16.85 31.58 34.59
N ASP A 91 -17.07 32.01 35.83
CA ASP A 91 -18.17 32.88 36.24
C ASP A 91 -18.14 34.25 35.51
N GLY A 92 -19.17 34.44 34.68
CA GLY A 92 -19.93 35.68 34.52
C GLY A 92 -19.16 37.01 34.40
N SER A 93 -18.72 37.35 33.19
CA SER A 93 -18.87 38.70 32.60
C SER A 93 -18.06 38.79 31.31
N SER A 94 -18.66 38.46 30.17
CA SER A 94 -18.27 39.05 28.89
C SER A 94 -19.33 38.76 27.83
N THR A 95 -19.76 39.83 27.17
CA THR A 95 -20.61 39.84 25.98
C THR A 95 -19.87 39.19 24.80
N SER A 96 -19.81 37.86 24.79
CA SER A 96 -19.12 37.10 23.74
C SER A 96 -19.95 37.12 22.45
N SER A 97 -19.46 37.86 21.45
CA SER A 97 -20.01 37.86 20.11
C SER A 97 -20.01 36.45 19.53
N VAL A 98 -21.19 35.91 19.20
CA VAL A 98 -21.34 34.60 18.58
C VAL A 98 -20.48 34.54 17.30
N PRO A 99 -19.48 33.65 17.22
CA PRO A 99 -18.61 33.57 16.05
C PRO A 99 -19.41 33.17 14.81
N ARG A 100 -19.43 34.03 13.79
CA ARG A 100 -20.09 33.75 12.51
C ARG A 100 -19.40 32.58 11.80
N PRO A 101 -20.16 31.62 11.23
CA PRO A 101 -19.60 30.55 10.41
C PRO A 101 -18.79 31.14 9.25
N ARG A 102 -17.57 30.63 9.05
CA ARG A 102 -16.70 31.00 7.92
C ARG A 102 -16.77 29.89 6.88
N ALA A 103 -17.04 30.27 5.63
CA ALA A 103 -16.95 29.38 4.49
C ALA A 103 -15.57 29.48 3.86
N PHE A 104 -14.93 28.34 3.60
CA PHE A 104 -13.64 28.25 2.94
C PHE A 104 -13.80 27.56 1.59
N PRO A 105 -13.40 28.20 0.48
CA PRO A 105 -13.44 27.56 -0.83
C PRO A 105 -12.34 26.49 -0.93
N ILE A 106 -12.71 25.27 -1.31
CA ILE A 106 -11.81 24.16 -1.58
C ILE A 106 -11.88 23.85 -3.08
N SER A 107 -10.73 23.86 -3.76
CA SER A 107 -10.60 23.47 -5.16
C SER A 107 -10.04 22.05 -5.23
N LEU A 108 -10.79 21.13 -5.82
CA LEU A 108 -10.38 19.73 -5.99
C LEU A 108 -10.32 19.39 -7.49
N PRO A 109 -9.37 18.56 -7.93
CA PRO A 109 -9.39 18.05 -9.29
C PRO A 109 -10.59 17.10 -9.48
N LYS A 110 -11.29 17.20 -10.60
CA LYS A 110 -12.41 16.29 -10.90
C LYS A 110 -11.94 14.83 -11.00
N GLU A 111 -10.74 14.62 -11.53
CA GLU A 111 -10.13 13.30 -11.74
C GLU A 111 -8.69 13.28 -11.23
N LEU A 112 -8.24 12.10 -10.81
CA LEU A 112 -6.86 11.88 -10.40
C LEU A 112 -5.99 11.60 -11.64
N GLY A 113 -4.96 12.42 -11.85
CA GLY A 113 -4.03 12.23 -12.97
C GLY A 113 -3.19 10.97 -12.77
N ARG A 114 -3.05 10.13 -13.81
CA ARG A 114 -2.16 8.96 -13.77
C ARG A 114 -0.81 9.31 -14.40
N PRO A 115 0.33 8.97 -13.78
CA PRO A 115 1.64 9.20 -14.37
C PRO A 115 1.88 8.24 -15.55
N ASP A 116 2.83 8.61 -16.40
CA ASP A 116 3.28 7.77 -17.50
C ASP A 116 3.92 6.50 -16.98
N PHE A 117 3.66 5.38 -17.66
CA PHE A 117 4.26 4.10 -17.30
C PHE A 117 5.78 4.19 -17.27
N LYS A 118 6.36 3.71 -16.17
CA LYS A 118 7.79 3.58 -16.01
C LYS A 118 8.09 2.15 -15.58
N GLU A 119 8.97 1.50 -16.34
CA GLU A 119 9.45 0.17 -15.97
C GLU A 119 10.29 0.23 -14.71
N ILE A 120 10.21 -0.84 -13.91
CA ILE A 120 11.01 -0.97 -12.69
C ILE A 120 12.48 -1.18 -13.07
N ASN A 121 13.36 -0.40 -12.45
CA ASN A 121 14.79 -0.53 -12.69
C ASN A 121 15.31 -1.84 -12.09
N ARG A 122 15.80 -2.75 -12.93
CA ARG A 122 16.38 -4.03 -12.51
C ARG A 122 17.60 -3.88 -11.60
N GLU A 123 18.33 -2.78 -11.70
CA GLU A 123 19.45 -2.49 -10.79
C GLU A 123 19.02 -2.38 -9.32
N ILE A 124 17.76 -2.01 -9.06
CA ILE A 124 17.23 -1.97 -7.69
C ILE A 124 16.99 -3.38 -7.17
N ILE A 125 16.53 -4.29 -8.03
CA ILE A 125 16.33 -5.71 -7.68
C ILE A 125 17.69 -6.36 -7.41
N ASP A 126 18.66 -6.13 -8.28
CA ASP A 126 20.05 -6.58 -8.11
C ASP A 126 20.66 -6.05 -6.80
N ALA A 127 20.43 -4.77 -6.47
CA ALA A 127 20.89 -4.19 -5.21
C ALA A 127 20.23 -4.81 -3.96
N VAL A 128 19.02 -5.35 -4.08
CA VAL A 128 18.33 -6.05 -2.99
C VAL A 128 18.83 -7.49 -2.87
N ASP A 129 18.87 -8.21 -3.99
CA ASP A 129 19.40 -9.57 -4.06
C ASP A 129 19.88 -9.87 -5.50
N PRO A 130 21.21 -9.96 -5.73
CA PRO A 130 21.77 -10.23 -7.05
C PRO A 130 21.32 -11.55 -7.66
N THR A 131 20.93 -12.54 -6.85
CA THR A 131 20.48 -13.84 -7.36
C THR A 131 19.13 -13.76 -8.09
N LEU A 132 18.38 -12.67 -7.88
CA LEU A 132 17.10 -12.41 -8.52
C LEU A 132 17.20 -11.53 -9.76
N ALA A 133 18.38 -11.01 -10.12
CA ALA A 133 18.55 -10.05 -11.22
C ALA A 133 17.99 -10.55 -12.58
N GLU A 134 18.13 -11.85 -12.84
CA GLU A 134 17.64 -12.52 -14.05
C GLU A 134 16.21 -13.08 -13.93
N THR A 135 15.62 -13.03 -12.73
CA THR A 135 14.27 -13.55 -12.52
C THR A 135 13.24 -12.61 -13.14
N ASP A 136 12.21 -13.19 -13.76
CA ASP A 136 11.12 -12.42 -14.32
C ASP A 136 10.34 -11.64 -13.24
N LEU A 137 10.01 -10.39 -13.53
CA LEU A 137 9.38 -9.48 -12.58
C LEU A 137 7.96 -9.89 -12.21
N ASP A 138 7.19 -10.38 -13.18
CA ASP A 138 5.81 -10.81 -12.95
C ASP A 138 5.79 -12.11 -12.15
N TYR A 139 6.76 -13.00 -12.39
CA TYR A 139 6.99 -14.15 -11.53
C TYR A 139 7.25 -13.75 -10.07
N LEU A 140 8.14 -12.78 -9.82
CA LEU A 140 8.41 -12.32 -8.45
C LEU A 140 7.15 -11.77 -7.77
N ARG A 141 6.36 -10.95 -8.50
CA ARG A 141 5.12 -10.36 -7.97
C ARG A 141 4.09 -11.41 -7.60
N GLU A 142 3.86 -12.40 -8.45
CA GLU A 142 2.90 -13.48 -8.18
C GLU A 142 3.27 -14.27 -6.91
N ASN A 143 4.56 -14.53 -6.69
CA ASN A 143 5.01 -15.24 -5.50
C ASN A 143 4.92 -14.38 -4.24
N LEU A 144 5.27 -13.10 -4.35
CA LEU A 144 5.15 -12.16 -3.23
C LEU A 144 3.70 -11.92 -2.84
N GLU A 145 2.75 -11.97 -3.76
CA GLU A 145 1.33 -11.90 -3.46
C GLU A 145 0.87 -13.10 -2.61
N VAL A 146 1.33 -14.31 -2.95
CA VAL A 146 1.03 -15.53 -2.17
C VAL A 146 1.66 -15.47 -0.78
N LEU A 147 2.90 -14.99 -0.67
CA LEU A 147 3.61 -14.85 0.61
C LEU A 147 3.18 -13.61 1.41
N GLY A 148 2.43 -12.70 0.80
CA GLY A 148 2.05 -11.40 1.34
C GLY A 148 1.50 -11.43 2.77
N PRO A 149 0.50 -12.29 3.09
CA PRO A 149 -0.05 -12.42 4.44
C PRO A 149 0.98 -12.83 5.49
N GLU A 150 1.90 -13.74 5.17
CA GLU A 150 2.95 -14.17 6.08
C GLU A 150 3.99 -13.06 6.28
N LEU A 151 4.38 -12.40 5.19
CA LEU A 151 5.34 -11.29 5.24
C LEU A 151 4.81 -10.13 6.08
N ILE A 152 3.53 -9.75 5.96
CA ILE A 152 2.99 -8.65 6.77
C ILE A 152 2.79 -9.07 8.23
N GLN A 153 2.47 -10.34 8.48
CA GLN A 153 2.41 -10.86 9.85
C GLN A 153 3.78 -10.79 10.52
N SER A 154 4.87 -11.10 9.83
CA SER A 154 6.22 -10.98 10.39
C SER A 154 6.56 -9.55 10.81
N LEU A 155 6.14 -8.56 10.04
CA LEU A 155 6.33 -7.13 10.38
C LEU A 155 5.63 -6.73 11.68
N SER A 156 4.49 -7.36 12.00
CA SER A 156 3.74 -7.07 13.24
C SER A 156 4.44 -7.60 14.50
N ASN A 157 5.35 -8.57 14.35
CA ASN A 157 6.11 -9.16 15.44
C ASN A 157 7.41 -8.40 15.76
N VAL A 158 7.69 -7.32 15.03
CA VAL A 158 8.91 -6.52 15.13
C VAL A 158 8.65 -5.28 15.99
N LYS A 159 9.48 -5.08 17.02
CA LYS A 159 9.50 -3.85 17.82
C LYS A 159 10.72 -3.03 17.44
N VAL A 160 10.48 -1.77 17.08
CA VAL A 160 11.53 -0.81 16.72
C VAL A 160 11.83 0.06 17.91
N ASN A 161 13.10 0.15 18.30
CA ASN A 161 13.53 1.00 19.40
C ASN A 161 13.35 2.49 19.03
N ALA A 162 12.84 3.29 19.96
CA ALA A 162 12.57 4.71 19.71
C ALA A 162 13.88 5.51 19.58
N VAL A 163 13.97 6.32 18.53
CA VAL A 163 15.11 7.22 18.29
C VAL A 163 14.72 8.63 18.72
N LYS A 164 15.54 9.29 19.56
CA LYS A 164 15.23 10.62 20.11
C LYS A 164 15.80 11.79 19.30
N ASP A 165 16.98 11.63 18.70
CA ASP A 165 17.73 12.76 18.17
C ASP A 165 17.86 12.75 16.64
N LYS A 166 18.83 11.98 16.13
CA LYS A 166 19.15 11.87 14.71
C LYS A 166 18.79 10.49 14.22
N LEU A 167 18.25 10.40 13.01
CA LEU A 167 17.98 9.13 12.36
C LEU A 167 19.32 8.41 12.09
N PRO A 168 19.61 7.27 12.75
CA PRO A 168 20.84 6.54 12.52
C PRO A 168 20.78 5.82 11.16
N LYS A 169 21.93 5.36 10.67
CA LYS A 169 22.01 4.55 9.44
C LYS A 169 21.54 3.11 9.66
N GLU A 170 21.62 2.63 10.89
CA GLU A 170 21.29 1.27 11.31
C GLU A 170 20.55 1.37 12.65
N LEU A 171 19.64 0.45 12.91
CA LEU A 171 18.87 0.45 14.15
C LEU A 171 18.54 -0.97 14.56
N THR A 172 18.74 -1.26 15.85
CA THR A 172 18.39 -2.53 16.47
C THR A 172 16.88 -2.65 16.63
N ILE A 173 16.35 -3.78 16.17
CA ILE A 173 14.97 -4.21 16.36
C ILE A 173 14.93 -5.45 17.25
N VAL A 174 13.80 -5.65 17.94
CA VAL A 174 13.52 -6.87 18.70
C VAL A 174 12.46 -7.66 17.95
N VAL A 175 12.76 -8.92 17.65
CA VAL A 175 11.84 -9.84 16.96
C VAL A 175 11.29 -10.85 17.97
N ASN A 176 9.96 -10.91 18.07
CA ASN A 176 9.30 -11.80 19.04
C ASN A 176 9.04 -13.22 18.50
N ASP A 177 8.98 -13.40 17.17
CA ASP A 177 8.70 -14.69 16.54
C ASP A 177 9.72 -15.00 15.44
N MET A 178 10.55 -15.99 15.75
CA MET A 178 11.67 -16.43 14.92
C MET A 178 11.27 -17.38 13.80
N THR A 179 10.03 -17.86 13.77
CA THR A 179 9.57 -18.75 12.70
C THR A 179 9.26 -18.01 11.40
N THR A 180 9.22 -16.68 11.47
CA THR A 180 8.76 -15.80 10.40
C THR A 180 9.90 -15.29 9.52
N ILE A 181 9.55 -14.82 8.32
CA ILE A 181 10.50 -14.19 7.39
C ILE A 181 10.86 -12.81 7.97
N LEU A 182 12.14 -12.60 8.30
CA LEU A 182 12.59 -11.36 8.91
C LEU A 182 12.56 -10.18 7.93
N PRO A 183 12.20 -8.96 8.38
CA PRO A 183 12.38 -7.76 7.58
C PRO A 183 13.86 -7.53 7.27
N THR A 184 14.09 -6.96 6.09
CA THR A 184 15.45 -6.68 5.59
C THR A 184 15.95 -5.27 5.96
N HIS A 185 15.01 -4.34 6.18
CA HIS A 185 15.30 -2.92 6.31
C HIS A 185 14.30 -2.25 7.24
N LEU A 186 14.67 -1.09 7.76
CA LEU A 186 13.75 -0.13 8.37
C LEU A 186 13.52 1.05 7.44
N LEU A 187 12.32 1.19 6.90
CA LEU A 187 11.95 2.31 6.06
C LEU A 187 11.60 3.53 6.91
N ALA A 188 12.40 4.59 6.81
CA ALA A 188 12.16 5.88 7.43
C ALA A 188 11.37 6.78 6.48
N VAL A 189 10.05 6.87 6.71
CA VAL A 189 9.13 7.65 5.89
C VAL A 189 8.95 9.04 6.49
N PHE A 190 9.08 10.06 5.65
CA PHE A 190 8.92 11.46 6.06
C PHE A 190 8.32 12.33 4.95
N GLY A 191 7.71 13.45 5.36
CA GLY A 191 7.07 14.40 4.45
C GLY A 191 8.04 15.47 3.95
N LYS A 192 7.65 16.18 2.89
CA LYS A 192 8.34 17.41 2.49
C LYS A 192 8.28 18.42 3.64
N GLN A 193 9.40 19.08 3.92
CA GLN A 193 9.43 20.16 4.90
C GLN A 193 8.66 21.35 4.35
N SER A 194 7.73 21.89 5.14
CA SER A 194 7.02 23.12 4.78
C SER A 194 8.02 24.26 4.69
N ASN A 195 8.01 25.01 3.59
CA ASN A 195 8.87 26.18 3.38
C ASN A 195 8.69 27.26 4.47
N ASN A 196 7.54 27.26 5.16
CA ASN A 196 7.21 28.22 6.23
C ASN A 196 7.64 27.74 7.62
N ALA A 197 8.15 26.51 7.76
CA ALA A 197 8.66 26.05 9.04
C ALA A 197 10.07 26.62 9.24
N SER A 198 10.25 27.42 10.30
CA SER A 198 11.58 27.79 10.77
C SER A 198 12.46 26.55 10.85
N SER A 199 13.70 26.64 10.38
CA SER A 199 14.68 25.54 10.30
C SER A 199 14.94 24.81 11.64
N SER A 200 14.40 25.33 12.74
CA SER A 200 14.52 24.81 14.10
C SER A 200 13.59 23.65 14.47
N LYS A 201 12.47 23.42 13.76
CA LYS A 201 11.54 22.34 14.17
C LYS A 201 11.97 20.97 13.62
N PRO A 202 12.14 19.94 14.48
CA PRO A 202 12.51 18.61 14.03
C PRO A 202 11.43 18.02 13.11
N ARG A 203 11.86 17.32 12.06
CA ARG A 203 10.95 16.67 11.10
C ARG A 203 10.38 15.41 11.72
N LYS A 204 9.06 15.22 11.65
CA LYS A 204 8.42 13.95 12.02
C LYS A 204 8.82 12.86 11.02
N VAL A 205 9.40 11.78 11.53
CA VAL A 205 9.76 10.58 10.78
C VAL A 205 9.02 9.39 11.40
N THR A 206 8.57 8.45 10.57
CA THR A 206 7.97 7.20 11.05
C THR A 206 8.74 6.02 10.46
N LEU A 207 9.09 5.06 11.31
CA LEU A 207 9.88 3.89 10.95
C LEU A 207 8.95 2.70 10.71
N PHE A 208 9.15 2.00 9.60
CA PHE A 208 8.41 0.80 9.24
C PHE A 208 9.39 -0.32 8.92
N PRO A 209 9.32 -1.50 9.56
CA PRO A 209 10.07 -2.65 9.10
C PRO A 209 9.54 -3.08 7.72
N VAL A 210 10.43 -3.42 6.79
CA VAL A 210 10.06 -3.80 5.41
C VAL A 210 10.94 -4.90 4.82
N HIS A 211 10.35 -5.65 3.91
CA HIS A 211 11.04 -6.49 2.93
C HIS A 211 11.29 -5.65 1.67
N SER A 212 12.54 -5.25 1.44
CA SER A 212 12.90 -4.36 0.35
C SER A 212 12.50 -4.91 -1.02
N LEU A 213 12.48 -6.24 -1.17
CA LEU A 213 12.05 -6.91 -2.40
C LEU A 213 10.59 -6.61 -2.77
N VAL A 214 9.68 -6.48 -1.80
CA VAL A 214 8.27 -6.11 -2.05
C VAL A 214 8.18 -4.71 -2.64
N LEU A 215 8.97 -3.77 -2.11
CA LEU A 215 9.03 -2.41 -2.64
C LEU A 215 9.72 -2.40 -4.02
N ALA A 216 10.86 -3.05 -4.17
CA ALA A 216 11.65 -3.09 -5.40
C ALA A 216 10.88 -3.67 -6.60
N THR A 217 10.01 -4.66 -6.36
CA THR A 217 9.21 -5.31 -7.42
C THR A 217 7.92 -4.56 -7.77
N THR A 218 7.52 -3.54 -6.99
CA THR A 218 6.25 -2.81 -7.17
C THR A 218 6.41 -1.33 -7.48
N CYS A 219 7.52 -0.70 -7.08
CA CYS A 219 7.72 0.75 -7.17
C CYS A 219 8.87 1.11 -8.13
N ALA A 220 8.56 1.84 -9.21
CA ALA A 220 9.56 2.21 -10.24
C ALA A 220 10.44 3.44 -9.87
N ASN A 221 10.08 4.20 -8.85
CA ASN A 221 10.76 5.45 -8.46
C ASN A 221 11.48 5.35 -7.10
N LEU A 222 11.85 4.15 -6.67
CA LEU A 222 12.59 3.97 -5.43
C LEU A 222 14.03 4.49 -5.55
N PRO A 223 14.57 5.12 -4.49
CA PRO A 223 16.00 5.30 -4.37
C PRO A 223 16.68 3.94 -4.16
N LYS A 224 17.96 3.81 -4.52
CA LYS A 224 18.71 2.57 -4.26
C LYS A 224 18.69 2.25 -2.74
N PRO A 225 18.31 1.03 -2.33
CA PRO A 225 18.35 0.66 -0.92
C PRO A 225 19.80 0.60 -0.42
N PRO A 226 20.05 0.85 0.88
CA PRO A 226 21.33 0.53 1.48
C PRO A 226 21.59 -0.99 1.41
N SER A 227 22.84 -1.41 1.49
CA SER A 227 23.17 -2.85 1.51
C SER A 227 22.57 -3.50 2.75
N ALA A 228 21.93 -4.65 2.56
CA ALA A 228 21.42 -5.44 3.69
C ALA A 228 22.58 -5.92 4.58
N LEU A 229 22.37 -5.87 5.89
CA LEU A 229 23.32 -6.43 6.86
C LEU A 229 23.20 -7.96 6.90
N PRO A 230 24.29 -8.68 7.26
CA PRO A 230 24.21 -10.11 7.51
C PRO A 230 23.18 -10.39 8.60
N VAL A 231 22.32 -11.38 8.39
CA VAL A 231 21.35 -11.79 9.41
C VAL A 231 22.13 -12.42 10.58
N PRO A 232 21.93 -11.96 11.83
CA PRO A 232 22.63 -12.52 12.97
C PRO A 232 22.30 -14.00 13.18
N VAL A 233 23.33 -14.79 13.51
CA VAL A 233 23.19 -16.23 13.80
C VAL A 233 22.32 -16.40 15.03
N HIS A 234 21.35 -17.32 14.96
CA HIS A 234 20.35 -17.52 15.99
C HIS A 234 20.96 -18.01 17.31
N GLU A 235 20.75 -17.26 18.40
CA GLU A 235 20.87 -17.75 19.77
C GLU A 235 19.45 -17.87 20.35
N THR A 236 19.13 -19.00 20.99
CA THR A 236 17.77 -19.31 21.46
C THR A 236 17.25 -18.29 22.47
N GLY A 237 16.22 -17.54 22.11
CA GLY A 237 15.61 -16.46 22.91
C GLY A 237 15.41 -15.21 22.06
N HIS A 238 14.72 -14.19 22.59
CA HIS A 238 14.48 -12.91 21.89
C HIS A 238 15.69 -12.46 21.07
N GLN A 239 15.52 -12.31 19.75
CA GLN A 239 16.61 -11.91 18.89
C GLN A 239 16.57 -10.40 18.66
N GLU A 240 17.67 -9.76 19.01
CA GLU A 240 18.00 -8.43 18.53
C GLU A 240 18.63 -8.57 17.14
N ALA A 241 18.09 -7.83 16.17
CA ALA A 241 18.65 -7.75 14.84
C ALA A 241 18.92 -6.30 14.48
N GLU A 242 20.07 -6.03 13.89
CA GLU A 242 20.39 -4.71 13.38
C GLU A 242 19.97 -4.61 11.92
N LEU A 243 19.16 -3.58 11.60
CA LEU A 243 18.68 -3.36 10.24
C LEU A 243 19.14 -2.00 9.71
N PRO A 244 19.54 -1.93 8.43
CA PRO A 244 19.83 -0.66 7.79
C PRO A 244 18.55 0.17 7.60
N VAL A 245 18.69 1.47 7.81
CA VAL A 245 17.63 2.46 7.71
C VAL A 245 17.57 3.03 6.30
N TRP A 246 16.46 2.80 5.61
CA TRP A 246 16.21 3.25 4.26
C TRP A 246 15.29 4.48 4.26
N SER A 247 15.83 5.64 3.89
CA SER A 247 15.08 6.91 3.93
C SER A 247 14.23 7.12 2.68
N LEU A 248 12.95 7.46 2.88
CA LEU A 248 11.99 7.70 1.80
C LEU A 248 11.14 8.95 2.07
N CYS A 249 11.21 9.92 1.15
CA CYS A 249 10.35 11.10 1.18
C CYS A 249 9.05 10.84 0.44
N LEU A 250 7.91 10.95 1.13
CA LEU A 250 6.59 10.79 0.54
C LEU A 250 5.76 12.07 0.65
N PRO A 251 4.90 12.38 -0.34
CA PRO A 251 3.97 13.50 -0.25
C PRO A 251 3.03 13.42 0.95
N SER A 252 2.53 12.23 1.28
CA SER A 252 1.60 12.00 2.40
C SER A 252 2.03 10.81 3.26
N PRO A 253 2.99 11.01 4.19
CA PRO A 253 3.48 9.94 5.08
C PRO A 253 2.37 9.23 5.87
N VAL A 254 1.31 9.96 6.22
CA VAL A 254 0.15 9.45 6.99
C VAL A 254 -0.60 8.32 6.28
N THR A 255 -0.58 8.30 4.94
CA THR A 255 -1.31 7.30 4.13
C THR A 255 -0.43 6.11 3.72
N TYR A 256 0.86 6.16 4.06
CA TYR A 256 1.79 5.07 3.74
C TYR A 256 1.43 3.73 4.41
N PRO A 257 0.97 3.66 5.68
CA PRO A 257 0.63 2.38 6.30
C PRO A 257 -0.40 1.58 5.48
N GLN A 258 -1.48 2.23 5.03
CA GLN A 258 -2.51 1.57 4.23
C GLN A 258 -1.98 1.14 2.86
N LEU A 259 -1.15 1.98 2.22
CA LEU A 259 -0.49 1.62 0.97
C LEU A 259 0.44 0.42 1.17
N SER A 260 1.23 0.38 2.23
CA SER A 260 2.12 -0.73 2.54
C SER A 260 1.35 -2.04 2.72
N THR A 261 0.25 -2.04 3.48
CA THR A 261 -0.62 -3.22 3.62
C THR A 261 -1.12 -3.72 2.27
N TYR A 262 -1.52 -2.81 1.38
CA TYR A 262 -1.90 -3.17 0.02
C TYR A 262 -0.74 -3.75 -0.79
N LEU A 263 0.47 -3.18 -0.71
CA LEU A 263 1.64 -3.68 -1.45
C LEU A 263 2.00 -5.12 -1.10
N TYR A 264 1.82 -5.52 0.17
CA TYR A 264 2.02 -6.91 0.60
C TYR A 264 0.86 -7.81 0.20
N THR A 265 -0.37 -7.40 0.49
CA THR A 265 -1.52 -8.32 0.46
C THR A 265 -2.29 -8.32 -0.86
N LYS A 266 -2.14 -7.26 -1.68
CA LYS A 266 -2.94 -6.97 -2.87
C LYS A 266 -4.46 -6.95 -2.63
N GLN A 267 -4.89 -6.87 -1.37
CA GLN A 267 -6.30 -6.90 -0.98
C GLN A 267 -6.94 -5.51 -1.13
N ILE A 268 -7.53 -5.26 -2.31
CA ILE A 268 -8.09 -3.94 -2.63
C ILE A 268 -9.26 -3.55 -1.72
N ASN A 269 -10.10 -4.51 -1.32
CA ASN A 269 -11.23 -4.28 -0.42
C ASN A 269 -10.78 -3.76 0.96
N HIS A 270 -9.64 -4.25 1.46
CA HIS A 270 -9.08 -3.79 2.73
C HIS A 270 -8.60 -2.33 2.62
N LEU A 271 -7.93 -2.00 1.51
CA LEU A 271 -7.50 -0.63 1.23
C LEU A 271 -8.70 0.32 1.15
N MET A 272 -9.75 -0.04 0.39
CA MET A 272 -10.95 0.79 0.25
C MET A 272 -11.65 1.02 1.58
N ARG A 273 -11.80 -0.04 2.40
CA ARG A 273 -12.37 0.08 3.75
C ARG A 273 -11.56 1.01 4.65
N SER A 274 -10.24 1.06 4.49
CA SER A 274 -9.37 1.94 5.29
C SER A 274 -9.40 3.41 4.85
N MET A 275 -9.77 3.67 3.60
CA MET A 275 -9.75 5.01 2.99
C MET A 275 -11.13 5.68 2.99
N LEU A 276 -12.21 4.90 2.96
CA LEU A 276 -13.58 5.40 2.97
C LEU A 276 -14.12 5.59 4.41
N PRO A 277 -15.12 6.48 4.63
CA PRO A 277 -15.72 6.71 5.94
C PRO A 277 -16.44 5.49 6.54
N CYS A 278 -16.98 4.63 5.68
CA CYS A 278 -17.59 3.36 6.06
C CYS A 278 -17.30 2.28 5.02
N MET A 279 -17.71 1.05 5.31
CA MET A 279 -17.48 -0.10 4.45
C MET A 279 -18.17 0.11 3.10
N PRO A 280 -17.46 -0.04 1.96
CA PRO A 280 -18.09 0.02 0.65
C PRO A 280 -19.05 -1.17 0.46
N PRO A 281 -20.04 -1.04 -0.43
CA PRO A 281 -20.89 -2.17 -0.83
C PRO A 281 -20.07 -3.38 -1.31
N PRO A 282 -20.63 -4.60 -1.23
CA PRO A 282 -20.01 -5.77 -1.84
C PRO A 282 -19.86 -5.58 -3.36
N ALA A 283 -18.73 -6.01 -3.91
CA ALA A 283 -18.40 -5.90 -5.33
C ALA A 283 -18.47 -4.45 -5.88
N PHE A 284 -18.13 -3.46 -5.04
CA PHE A 284 -18.24 -2.05 -5.40
C PHE A 284 -17.32 -1.68 -6.58
N LEU A 285 -16.15 -2.31 -6.68
CA LEU A 285 -15.22 -2.08 -7.78
C LEU A 285 -15.78 -2.61 -9.12
N GLU A 286 -16.45 -3.75 -9.07
CA GLU A 286 -17.05 -4.41 -10.23
C GLU A 286 -18.39 -3.78 -10.64
N ASN A 287 -19.08 -3.10 -9.72
CA ASN A 287 -20.40 -2.51 -9.95
C ASN A 287 -20.44 -0.99 -9.67
N PRO A 288 -19.89 -0.16 -10.58
CA PRO A 288 -19.85 1.29 -10.40
C PRO A 288 -21.22 1.96 -10.42
N SER A 289 -22.29 1.27 -10.85
CA SER A 289 -23.67 1.81 -10.79
C SER A 289 -24.12 2.13 -9.36
N GLN A 290 -23.52 1.48 -8.37
CA GLN A 290 -23.80 1.69 -6.94
C GLN A 290 -23.19 2.99 -6.40
N LEU A 291 -22.34 3.67 -7.16
CA LEU A 291 -21.60 4.87 -6.73
C LEU A 291 -22.54 5.95 -6.20
N VAL A 292 -23.60 6.28 -6.94
CA VAL A 292 -24.51 7.38 -6.57
C VAL A 292 -25.29 7.04 -5.30
N ALA A 293 -25.78 5.80 -5.18
CA ALA A 293 -26.49 5.34 -4.00
C ALA A 293 -25.59 5.37 -2.75
N PHE A 294 -24.35 4.89 -2.89
CA PHE A 294 -23.39 4.90 -1.79
C PHE A 294 -22.94 6.33 -1.42
N ALA A 295 -22.69 7.19 -2.41
CA ALA A 295 -22.37 8.60 -2.19
C ALA A 295 -23.50 9.35 -1.47
N THR A 296 -24.75 9.04 -1.82
CA THR A 296 -25.94 9.60 -1.15
C THR A 296 -25.98 9.15 0.32
N HIS A 297 -25.76 7.87 0.59
CA HIS A 297 -25.66 7.36 1.96
C HIS A 297 -24.54 8.05 2.78
N LEU A 298 -23.36 8.22 2.18
CA LEU A 298 -22.25 8.94 2.83
C LEU A 298 -22.61 10.40 3.14
N SER A 299 -23.25 11.10 2.20
CA SER A 299 -23.64 12.51 2.37
C SER A 299 -24.67 12.71 3.48
N ALA A 300 -25.55 11.73 3.69
CA ALA A 300 -26.56 11.76 4.75
C ALA A 300 -25.99 11.38 6.12
N THR A 301 -24.92 10.59 6.16
CA THR A 301 -24.37 9.99 7.39
C THR A 301 -23.20 10.80 7.97
N PHE A 302 -22.37 11.39 7.11
CA PHE A 302 -21.13 12.05 7.52
C PHE A 302 -21.17 13.55 7.29
N THR A 303 -20.49 14.29 8.17
CA THR A 303 -20.34 15.74 8.01
C THR A 303 -19.43 16.07 6.82
N ILE A 304 -19.58 17.29 6.28
CA ILE A 304 -18.73 17.80 5.20
C ILE A 304 -17.24 17.71 5.58
N GLN A 305 -16.89 18.02 6.83
CA GLN A 305 -15.50 17.98 7.30
C GLN A 305 -14.94 16.55 7.32
N ALA A 306 -15.76 15.57 7.71
CA ALA A 306 -15.37 14.17 7.65
C ALA A 306 -15.15 13.72 6.19
N LEU A 307 -16.06 14.05 5.28
CA LEU A 307 -15.89 13.73 3.85
C LEU A 307 -14.61 14.35 3.28
N VAL A 308 -14.36 15.64 3.56
CA VAL A 308 -13.14 16.35 3.13
C VAL A 308 -11.88 15.69 3.69
N LYS A 309 -11.89 15.22 4.95
CA LYS A 309 -10.76 14.48 5.53
C LYS A 309 -10.45 13.21 4.74
N HIS A 310 -11.48 12.44 4.37
CA HIS A 310 -11.31 11.22 3.56
C HIS A 310 -10.88 11.51 2.13
N ILE A 311 -11.38 12.60 1.52
CA ILE A 311 -10.90 13.09 0.22
C ILE A 311 -9.39 13.36 0.28
N PHE A 312 -8.91 14.09 1.29
CA PHE A 312 -7.47 14.35 1.43
C PHE A 312 -6.65 13.08 1.70
N ALA A 313 -7.21 12.08 2.38
CA ALA A 313 -6.56 10.79 2.55
C ALA A 313 -6.39 10.05 1.21
N VAL A 314 -7.45 9.95 0.39
CA VAL A 314 -7.39 9.35 -0.95
C VAL A 314 -6.44 10.13 -1.86
N HIS A 315 -6.47 11.46 -1.82
CA HIS A 315 -5.52 12.29 -2.56
C HIS A 315 -4.07 12.06 -2.11
N GLY A 316 -3.84 11.93 -0.80
CA GLY A 316 -2.53 11.62 -0.25
C GLY A 316 -2.01 10.24 -0.68
N LEU A 317 -2.89 9.23 -0.68
CA LEU A 317 -2.61 7.91 -1.23
C LEU A 317 -2.19 8.01 -2.70
N TRP A 318 -3.00 8.69 -3.52
CA TRP A 318 -2.70 8.93 -4.93
C TRP A 318 -1.34 9.59 -5.16
N GLN A 319 -1.01 10.63 -4.38
CA GLN A 319 0.29 11.29 -4.48
C GLN A 319 1.44 10.35 -4.12
N ASN A 320 1.29 9.49 -3.11
CA ASN A 320 2.29 8.49 -2.77
C ASN A 320 2.46 7.44 -3.88
N VAL A 321 1.36 6.95 -4.46
CA VAL A 321 1.37 6.00 -5.59
C VAL A 321 2.12 6.60 -6.79
N CYS A 322 1.86 7.88 -7.10
CA CYS A 322 2.61 8.61 -8.13
C CYS A 322 4.09 8.74 -7.78
N ALA A 323 4.40 9.16 -6.56
CA ALA A 323 5.78 9.38 -6.11
C ALA A 323 6.61 8.09 -6.15
N LEU A 324 6.00 6.95 -5.79
CA LEU A 324 6.62 5.63 -5.83
C LEU A 324 6.66 5.02 -7.24
N GLY A 325 5.89 5.55 -8.18
CA GLY A 325 5.80 5.00 -9.55
C GLY A 325 5.18 3.61 -9.55
N ILE A 326 4.06 3.44 -8.86
CA ILE A 326 3.32 2.17 -8.80
C ILE A 326 2.35 2.08 -9.98
N PHE A 327 2.46 0.98 -10.74
CA PHE A 327 1.62 0.70 -11.90
C PHE A 327 0.81 -0.58 -11.68
N ASP A 328 -0.33 -0.42 -11.00
CA ASP A 328 -1.26 -1.50 -10.66
C ASP A 328 -2.68 -1.08 -11.05
N SER A 329 -3.27 -1.72 -12.06
CA SER A 329 -4.55 -1.29 -12.64
C SER A 329 -5.69 -1.32 -11.63
N ILE A 330 -5.75 -2.36 -10.81
CA ILE A 330 -6.79 -2.56 -9.80
C ILE A 330 -6.68 -1.47 -8.72
N LEU A 331 -5.45 -1.13 -8.28
CA LEU A 331 -5.24 -0.01 -7.37
C LEU A 331 -5.74 1.31 -7.95
N TRP A 332 -5.40 1.57 -9.21
CA TRP A 332 -5.78 2.81 -9.90
C TRP A 332 -7.29 2.94 -10.10
N GLU A 333 -7.98 1.86 -10.48
CA GLU A 333 -9.44 1.81 -10.61
C GLU A 333 -10.13 2.05 -9.27
N ALA A 334 -9.67 1.41 -8.20
CA ALA A 334 -10.22 1.62 -6.87
C ALA A 334 -10.02 3.04 -6.36
N MET A 335 -8.86 3.65 -6.61
CA MET A 335 -8.62 5.06 -6.25
C MET A 335 -9.55 6.00 -7.01
N ASP A 336 -9.74 5.79 -8.33
CA ASP A 336 -10.67 6.58 -9.14
C ASP A 336 -12.10 6.45 -8.60
N LEU A 337 -12.54 5.22 -8.28
CA LEU A 337 -13.87 4.96 -7.73
C LEU A 337 -14.06 5.62 -6.35
N MET A 338 -13.10 5.47 -5.43
CA MET A 338 -13.15 6.12 -4.11
C MET A 338 -13.20 7.65 -4.23
N TRP A 339 -12.39 8.21 -5.12
CA TRP A 339 -12.34 9.64 -5.39
C TRP A 339 -13.68 10.17 -5.90
N GLN A 340 -14.23 9.53 -6.94
CA GLN A 340 -15.52 9.94 -7.53
C GLN A 340 -16.67 9.81 -6.52
N THR A 341 -16.69 8.73 -5.74
CA THR A 341 -17.69 8.51 -4.68
C THR A 341 -17.67 9.64 -3.66
N LEU A 342 -16.48 9.99 -3.15
CA LEU A 342 -16.34 11.03 -2.14
C LEU A 342 -16.65 12.43 -2.67
N LEU A 343 -16.24 12.74 -3.90
CA LEU A 343 -16.60 14.01 -4.55
C LEU A 343 -18.11 14.12 -4.80
N THR A 344 -18.76 13.03 -5.20
CA THR A 344 -20.22 12.98 -5.39
C THR A 344 -20.94 13.15 -4.05
N ALA A 345 -20.47 12.49 -2.99
CA ALA A 345 -21.02 12.65 -1.65
C ALA A 345 -20.87 14.11 -1.15
N LEU A 346 -19.72 14.73 -1.40
CA LEU A 346 -19.47 16.13 -1.05
C LEU A 346 -20.36 17.10 -1.85
N ALA A 347 -20.59 16.85 -3.14
CA ALA A 347 -21.48 17.64 -3.97
C ALA A 347 -22.94 17.59 -3.45
N ILE A 348 -23.42 16.40 -3.07
CA ILE A 348 -24.75 16.22 -2.47
C ILE A 348 -24.82 16.94 -1.11
N ALA A 349 -23.83 16.72 -0.23
CA ALA A 349 -23.81 17.32 1.12
C ALA A 349 -23.73 18.86 1.11
N THR A 350 -23.18 19.46 0.05
CA THR A 350 -23.09 20.91 -0.12
C THR A 350 -24.27 21.52 -0.89
N GLY A 351 -25.26 20.71 -1.28
CA GLY A 351 -26.45 21.18 -2.02
C GLY A 351 -26.19 21.53 -3.49
N ASN A 352 -25.11 21.02 -4.10
CA ASN A 352 -24.74 21.29 -5.48
C ASN A 352 -24.76 20.01 -6.33
N PRO A 353 -25.94 19.38 -6.58
CA PRO A 353 -26.03 18.13 -7.33
C PRO A 353 -25.55 18.25 -8.78
N ASN A 354 -25.53 19.46 -9.35
CA ASN A 354 -24.98 19.70 -10.69
C ASN A 354 -23.47 19.42 -10.79
N MET A 355 -22.77 19.30 -9.66
CA MET A 355 -21.35 18.94 -9.59
C MET A 355 -21.13 17.44 -9.42
N MET A 356 -22.19 16.63 -9.38
CA MET A 356 -22.07 15.17 -9.32
C MET A 356 -21.30 14.66 -10.53
N ILE A 357 -20.38 13.72 -10.29
CA ILE A 357 -19.65 13.06 -11.35
C ILE A 357 -20.56 11.94 -11.86
N PRO A 358 -20.98 11.95 -13.14
CA PRO A 358 -21.79 10.87 -13.66
C PRO A 358 -20.99 9.57 -13.54
N PRO A 359 -21.67 8.43 -13.24
CA PRO A 359 -20.99 7.15 -13.27
C PRO A 359 -20.36 6.96 -14.65
N PRO A 360 -19.21 6.24 -14.74
CA PRO A 360 -18.64 5.89 -16.03
C PRO A 360 -19.74 5.23 -16.85
N ALA A 361 -20.06 5.80 -18.02
CA ALA A 361 -21.06 5.23 -18.90
C ALA A 361 -20.66 3.78 -19.14
N GLU A 362 -21.53 2.82 -18.80
CA GLU A 362 -21.34 1.45 -19.26
C GLU A 362 -21.21 1.56 -20.77
N GLU A 363 -20.02 1.25 -21.30
CA GLU A 363 -19.85 1.08 -22.74
C GLU A 363 -20.79 -0.06 -23.10
N VAL A 364 -22.03 0.29 -23.49
CA VAL A 364 -22.99 -0.67 -24.02
C VAL A 364 -22.24 -1.37 -25.13
N PRO A 365 -21.95 -2.69 -25.00
CA PRO A 365 -21.20 -3.39 -26.01
C PRO A 365 -21.97 -3.18 -27.30
N GLN A 366 -21.39 -2.41 -28.22
CA GLN A 366 -21.98 -2.18 -29.53
C GLN A 366 -22.13 -3.57 -30.11
N SER A 367 -23.35 -4.10 -30.08
CA SER A 367 -23.69 -5.37 -30.69
C SER A 367 -23.26 -5.21 -32.13
N SER A 368 -22.16 -5.86 -32.49
CA SER A 368 -21.66 -5.93 -33.84
C SER A 368 -22.80 -6.50 -34.67
N SER A 369 -23.51 -5.61 -35.35
CA SER A 369 -24.47 -5.95 -36.37
C SER A 369 -23.68 -6.64 -37.47
N LEU A 370 -23.63 -7.97 -37.39
CA LEU A 370 -23.22 -8.84 -38.47
C LEU A 370 -24.16 -8.55 -39.63
N THR A 371 -23.72 -7.68 -40.54
CA THR A 371 -24.28 -7.56 -41.87
C THR A 371 -24.03 -8.88 -42.59
N VAL A 372 -25.03 -9.76 -42.55
CA VAL A 372 -25.08 -10.95 -43.39
C VAL A 372 -25.32 -10.47 -44.82
N ASN A 373 -24.24 -10.31 -45.58
CA ASN A 373 -24.32 -10.17 -47.03
C ASN A 373 -24.78 -11.50 -47.60
N SER A 374 -26.04 -11.56 -48.04
CA SER A 374 -26.57 -12.66 -48.83
C SER A 374 -26.06 -12.50 -50.27
N SER A 375 -25.40 -13.53 -50.80
CA SER A 375 -25.07 -13.67 -52.23
C SER A 375 -26.08 -14.58 -52.90
#